data_AF-A0A4Q5SG92-F1
#
_entry.id   AF-A0A4Q5SG92-F1
#
_cell.length_a   1.000
_cell.length_b   1.000
_cell.length_c   1.000
_cell.angle_alpha   90.00
_cell.angle_beta   90.00
_cell.angle_gamma   90.00
#
_symmetry.space_group_name_H-M   'P 1'
#
loop_
_entity.id
_entity.type
_entity.pdbx_description
1 polymer ?
#
loop_
_entity_poly.entity_id
_entity_poly.type
_entity_poly.pdbx_seq_one_letter_code
_entity_poly.pdbx_strand_id
1 'polypeptide(L)'
;MIGGKSAEPAFLADTAEEELILSRPSLAEAEPEIYAEYIDDDTPLQSGGWIAPTLAIVLALGSVAGLGWLAWPSVQAGLTPVALVQLVAALCIPPLLIGLVYMLAMRTSRAEAQRFGASARTMRIEAANLERTVGALSRRIEENRTALAEQTDILIAMGERAAERVRGAAGMVGDNARDIDGSIRVFGEAMDQAEKRFEIILSTLPMAHDEMHGLAQRIDAAGLLASQRAASLDTQITALAQRGREADDIAGGAAQRLAAHIARMEATSETASARLEAVTGQMSDEVDNVLDRAANAVDEARKGIATQGEAILAMLEANQAALDRAGKDSTEALAERIATIEEAIARIGARLGEEQGRGDALFAGLSGGVDRLDRELQVLHAAGMDRT
;
A
#
# COMPACT_ATOMS: atom_id res chain seq x y z
N MET A 1 -40.34 -73.72 -42.31
CA MET A 1 -38.96 -73.62 -41.82
C MET A 1 -38.14 -73.00 -42.94
N ILE A 2 -38.18 -71.67 -43.14
CA ILE A 2 -37.42 -70.58 -42.49
C ILE A 2 -35.91 -70.83 -42.51
N GLY A 3 -35.19 -70.07 -43.36
CA GLY A 3 -33.73 -69.96 -43.36
C GLY A 3 -33.18 -69.67 -44.76
N GLY A 4 -32.87 -68.40 -45.05
CA GLY A 4 -32.24 -68.01 -46.32
C GLY A 4 -32.30 -66.50 -46.53
N LYS A 5 -31.34 -65.80 -45.93
CA LYS A 5 -31.17 -64.34 -45.93
C LYS A 5 -30.50 -63.91 -47.25
N SER A 6 -31.17 -63.06 -48.03
CA SER A 6 -30.59 -62.31 -49.15
C SER A 6 -30.25 -60.88 -48.70
N ALA A 7 -29.01 -60.45 -48.96
CA ALA A 7 -28.62 -59.04 -49.10
C ALA A 7 -29.30 -58.48 -50.38
N GLU A 8 -29.70 -57.21 -50.50
CA GLU A 8 -28.94 -55.94 -50.43
C GLU A 8 -29.96 -54.76 -50.59
N PRO A 9 -29.55 -53.50 -50.82
CA PRO A 9 -29.07 -52.47 -49.90
C PRO A 9 -30.16 -51.45 -49.51
N ALA A 10 -30.10 -50.92 -48.29
CA ALA A 10 -30.84 -49.71 -47.94
C ALA A 10 -29.87 -48.71 -47.32
N PHE A 11 -29.43 -47.80 -48.18
CA PHE A 11 -29.01 -46.45 -47.82
C PHE A 11 -30.09 -45.86 -46.91
N LEU A 12 -29.86 -45.89 -45.61
CA LEU A 12 -30.44 -44.94 -44.68
C LEU A 12 -29.27 -44.20 -44.07
N ALA A 13 -28.99 -43.06 -44.70
CA ALA A 13 -28.49 -41.91 -43.99
C ALA A 13 -29.49 -41.61 -42.87
N ASP A 14 -29.26 -42.21 -41.71
CA ASP A 14 -29.72 -41.62 -40.47
C ASP A 14 -28.46 -41.06 -39.83
N THR A 15 -28.29 -39.77 -40.11
CA THR A 15 -27.41 -38.87 -39.40
C THR A 15 -27.73 -39.00 -37.92
N ALA A 16 -27.03 -39.92 -37.26
CA ALA A 16 -26.66 -39.70 -35.88
C ALA A 16 -25.81 -38.42 -35.93
N GLU A 17 -26.49 -37.28 -35.79
CA GLU A 17 -25.94 -36.09 -35.17
C GLU A 17 -25.49 -36.54 -33.78
N GLU A 18 -24.33 -37.20 -33.73
CA GLU A 18 -23.47 -37.16 -32.57
C GLU A 18 -23.00 -35.72 -32.55
N GLU A 19 -23.90 -34.89 -32.00
CA GLU A 19 -23.65 -33.52 -31.59
C GLU A 19 -22.40 -33.62 -30.75
N LEU A 20 -21.27 -33.32 -31.39
CA LEU A 20 -19.99 -33.13 -30.76
C LEU A 20 -20.18 -31.87 -29.91
N ILE A 21 -20.84 -32.05 -28.77
CA ILE A 21 -20.84 -31.11 -27.66
C ILE A 21 -19.38 -31.11 -27.25
N LEU A 22 -18.62 -30.25 -27.92
CA LEU A 22 -17.48 -29.60 -27.36
C LEU A 22 -18.00 -29.05 -26.05
N SER A 23 -17.78 -29.82 -24.98
CA SER A 23 -17.66 -29.33 -23.62
C SER A 23 -16.58 -28.26 -23.71
N ARG A 24 -17.00 -27.07 -24.15
CA ARG A 24 -16.37 -25.82 -23.80
C ARG A 24 -16.13 -25.98 -22.30
N PRO A 25 -14.88 -25.90 -21.81
CA PRO A 25 -14.74 -25.62 -20.40
C PRO A 25 -15.62 -24.39 -20.21
N SER A 26 -16.66 -24.55 -19.41
CA SER A 26 -17.52 -23.44 -19.08
C SER A 26 -16.57 -22.37 -18.57
N LEU A 27 -16.41 -21.31 -19.35
CA LEU A 27 -16.14 -19.99 -18.79
C LEU A 27 -17.42 -19.62 -18.02
N ALA A 28 -17.78 -20.46 -17.03
CA ALA A 28 -18.35 -19.98 -15.82
C ALA A 28 -17.27 -19.03 -15.35
N GLU A 29 -17.57 -17.75 -15.49
CA GLU A 29 -17.05 -16.67 -14.71
C GLU A 29 -16.92 -17.15 -13.26
N ALA A 30 -15.83 -17.84 -12.97
CA ALA A 30 -15.15 -17.71 -11.70
C ALA A 30 -14.43 -16.37 -11.82
N GLU A 31 -15.22 -15.29 -11.88
CA GLU A 31 -14.81 -14.08 -11.20
C GLU A 31 -14.38 -14.56 -9.82
N PRO A 32 -13.11 -14.38 -9.42
CA PRO A 32 -12.87 -14.35 -8.01
C PRO A 32 -13.71 -13.17 -7.54
N GLU A 33 -14.90 -13.46 -7.01
CA GLU A 33 -15.56 -12.59 -6.06
C GLU A 33 -14.52 -12.40 -4.95
N ILE A 34 -13.67 -11.39 -5.16
CA ILE A 34 -12.92 -10.75 -4.12
C ILE A 34 -13.98 -10.00 -3.35
N TYR A 35 -14.77 -10.74 -2.57
CA TYR A 35 -15.26 -10.23 -1.31
C TYR A 35 -14.01 -10.01 -0.47
N ALA A 36 -13.36 -8.88 -0.73
CA ALA A 36 -12.80 -8.13 0.36
C ALA A 36 -14.01 -7.85 1.27
N GLU A 37 -14.26 -8.79 2.17
CA GLU A 37 -14.92 -8.49 3.43
C GLU A 37 -13.99 -7.48 4.10
N TYR A 38 -14.14 -6.23 3.68
CA TYR A 38 -13.87 -5.09 4.52
C TYR A 38 -14.77 -5.34 5.72
N ILE A 39 -14.20 -6.01 6.72
CA ILE A 39 -14.67 -5.90 8.08
C ILE A 39 -14.50 -4.41 8.40
N ASP A 40 -15.49 -3.63 8.02
CA ASP A 40 -15.74 -2.31 8.56
C ASP A 40 -16.15 -2.51 10.02
N ASP A 41 -15.14 -2.80 10.84
CA ASP A 41 -15.18 -2.55 12.27
C ASP A 41 -14.38 -1.26 12.55
N ASP A 42 -14.73 -0.18 11.86
CA ASP A 42 -14.64 1.15 12.45
C ASP A 42 -15.86 1.40 13.35
N THR A 43 -16.10 0.50 14.30
CA THR A 43 -16.68 0.92 15.57
C THR A 43 -15.54 1.09 16.56
N PRO A 44 -15.01 2.32 16.76
CA PRO A 44 -14.26 2.55 17.96
C PRO A 44 -15.20 2.24 19.12
N LEU A 45 -14.88 1.21 19.91
CA LEU A 45 -15.44 1.03 21.25
C LEU A 45 -14.97 2.20 22.14
N GLN A 46 -15.43 3.41 21.82
CA GLN A 46 -15.44 4.60 22.65
C GLN A 46 -16.57 4.44 23.67
N SER A 47 -16.43 3.47 24.58
CA SER A 47 -17.35 3.39 25.73
C SER A 47 -16.64 3.16 27.07
N GLY A 48 -15.30 3.11 27.09
CA GLY A 48 -14.52 3.04 28.33
C GLY A 48 -13.79 4.32 28.74
N GLY A 49 -13.82 5.37 27.93
CA GLY A 49 -12.91 6.52 28.05
C GLY A 49 -13.18 7.48 29.22
N TRP A 50 -14.42 7.51 29.75
CA TRP A 50 -14.82 8.48 30.77
C TRP A 50 -14.93 7.92 32.19
N ILE A 51 -15.06 6.60 32.34
CA ILE A 51 -15.20 5.96 33.66
C ILE A 51 -13.89 6.04 34.46
N ALA A 52 -12.75 5.91 33.77
CA ALA A 52 -11.43 6.01 34.39
C ALA A 52 -11.12 7.42 34.94
N PRO A 53 -11.32 8.53 34.18
CA PRO A 53 -11.11 9.87 34.73
C PRO A 53 -12.13 10.22 35.82
N THR A 54 -13.41 9.85 35.68
CA THR A 54 -14.41 10.17 36.71
C THR A 54 -14.12 9.46 38.03
N LEU A 55 -13.69 8.19 38.00
CA LEU A 55 -13.31 7.47 39.21
C LEU A 55 -12.06 8.08 39.88
N ALA A 56 -11.05 8.48 39.10
CA ALA A 56 -9.86 9.13 39.63
C ALA A 56 -10.17 10.48 40.29
N ILE A 57 -11.07 11.27 39.70
CA ILE A 57 -11.53 12.55 40.27
C ILE A 57 -12.32 12.32 41.56
N VAL A 58 -13.25 11.36 41.58
CA VAL A 58 -14.03 11.03 42.79
C VAL A 58 -13.12 10.55 43.92
N LEU A 59 -12.11 9.71 43.61
CA LEU A 59 -11.15 9.23 44.60
C LEU A 59 -10.26 10.38 45.14
N ALA A 60 -9.83 11.29 44.27
CA ALA A 60 -9.04 12.46 44.66
C ALA A 60 -9.87 13.41 45.56
N LEU A 61 -11.10 13.76 45.14
CA LEU A 61 -12.00 14.60 45.92
C LEU A 61 -12.40 13.93 47.25
N GLY A 62 -12.65 12.63 47.25
CA GLY A 62 -12.94 11.84 48.44
C GLY A 62 -11.77 11.83 49.43
N SER A 63 -10.53 11.74 48.94
CA SER A 63 -9.33 11.78 49.80
C SER A 63 -9.15 13.14 50.48
N VAL A 64 -9.43 14.23 49.76
CA VAL A 64 -9.36 15.60 50.26
C VAL A 64 -10.50 15.87 51.26
N ALA A 65 -11.73 15.47 50.92
CA ALA A 65 -12.88 15.64 51.80
C ALA A 65 -12.74 14.81 53.09
N GLY A 66 -12.25 13.57 52.99
CA GLY A 66 -12.04 12.68 54.14
C GLY A 66 -10.96 13.18 55.10
N LEU A 67 -9.80 13.59 54.59
CA LEU A 67 -8.72 14.16 55.41
C LEU A 67 -9.11 15.53 55.99
N GLY A 68 -9.84 16.35 55.22
CA GLY A 68 -10.39 17.62 55.70
C GLY A 68 -11.39 17.43 56.84
N TRP A 69 -12.28 16.44 56.74
CA TRP A 69 -13.24 16.10 57.79
C TRP A 69 -12.53 15.61 59.07
N LEU A 70 -11.51 14.77 58.94
CA LEU A 70 -10.74 14.25 60.07
C LEU A 70 -9.92 15.35 60.77
N ALA A 71 -9.43 16.34 60.03
CA ALA A 71 -8.67 17.47 60.55
C ALA A 71 -9.55 18.62 61.09
N TRP A 72 -10.85 18.62 60.78
CA TRP A 72 -11.81 19.65 61.17
C TRP A 72 -11.86 19.97 62.69
N PRO A 73 -11.86 18.99 63.62
CA PRO A 73 -11.84 19.28 65.05
C PRO A 73 -10.53 19.94 65.49
N SER A 74 -9.42 19.54 64.89
CA SER A 74 -8.09 20.09 65.15
C SER A 74 -7.96 21.54 64.70
N VAL A 75 -8.60 21.88 63.57
CA VAL A 75 -8.66 23.27 63.05
C VAL A 75 -9.47 24.18 63.98
N GLN A 76 -10.60 23.70 64.51
CA GLN A 76 -11.40 24.47 65.47
C GLN A 76 -10.69 24.72 66.80
N ALA A 77 -9.80 23.81 67.21
CA ALA A 77 -9.02 23.94 68.44
C ALA A 77 -7.86 24.97 68.34
N GLY A 78 -7.60 25.51 67.14
CA GLY A 78 -6.52 26.48 66.89
C GLY A 78 -5.18 25.79 66.60
N LEU A 79 -4.83 25.67 65.32
CA LEU A 79 -3.56 25.10 64.87
C LEU A 79 -2.44 26.15 64.87
N THR A 80 -1.23 25.71 65.21
CA THR A 80 -0.03 26.54 65.00
C THR A 80 0.23 26.75 63.50
N PRO A 81 0.89 27.86 63.09
CA PRO A 81 1.14 28.14 61.67
C PRO A 81 1.90 27.01 60.94
N VAL A 82 2.80 26.32 61.64
CA VAL A 82 3.55 25.16 61.10
C VAL A 82 2.62 23.97 60.86
N ALA A 83 1.67 23.72 61.75
CA ALA A 83 0.71 22.61 61.61
C ALA A 83 -0.28 22.86 60.45
N LEU A 84 -0.62 24.12 60.16
CA LEU A 84 -1.42 24.47 58.97
C LEU A 84 -0.67 24.12 57.67
N VAL A 85 0.62 24.43 57.58
CA VAL A 85 1.43 24.08 56.40
C VAL A 85 1.54 22.56 56.24
N GLN A 86 1.73 21.83 57.34
CA GLN A 86 1.77 20.36 57.32
C GLN A 86 0.43 19.74 56.91
N LEU A 87 -0.70 20.31 57.35
CA LEU A 87 -2.03 19.87 56.95
C LEU A 87 -2.27 20.06 55.45
N VAL A 88 -1.91 21.24 54.91
CA VAL A 88 -2.01 21.53 53.48
C VAL A 88 -1.12 20.59 52.66
N ALA A 89 0.10 20.33 53.12
CA ALA A 89 1.00 19.37 52.49
C ALA A 89 0.42 17.93 52.50
N ALA A 90 -0.12 17.49 53.64
CA ALA A 90 -0.76 16.18 53.78
C ALA A 90 -2.01 16.03 52.90
N LEU A 91 -2.76 17.11 52.68
CA LEU A 91 -3.96 17.12 51.83
C LEU A 91 -3.62 17.04 50.34
N CYS A 92 -2.42 17.49 49.95
CA CYS A 92 -2.00 17.55 48.55
C CYS A 92 -1.30 16.26 48.06
N ILE A 93 -0.74 15.45 48.97
CA ILE A 93 -0.01 14.21 48.62
C ILE A 93 -0.92 13.14 47.96
N PRO A 94 -2.10 12.78 48.52
CA PRO A 94 -2.99 11.78 47.91
C PRO A 94 -3.48 12.12 46.50
N PRO A 95 -4.00 13.32 46.20
CA PRO A 95 -4.45 13.64 44.84
C PRO A 95 -3.30 13.67 43.83
N LEU A 96 -2.09 14.05 44.27
CA LEU A 96 -0.90 14.01 43.43
C LEU A 96 -0.52 12.56 43.06
N LEU A 97 -0.52 11.63 44.03
CA LEU A 97 -0.28 10.21 43.77
C LEU A 97 -1.35 9.58 42.86
N ILE A 98 -2.62 9.91 43.07
CA ILE A 98 -3.73 9.43 42.23
C ILE A 98 -3.55 9.95 40.80
N GLY A 99 -3.24 11.24 40.64
CA GLY A 99 -2.95 11.84 39.34
C GLY A 99 -1.74 11.24 38.64
N LEU A 100 -0.67 10.96 39.39
CA LEU A 100 0.55 10.33 38.89
C LEU A 100 0.28 8.91 38.40
N VAL A 101 -0.39 8.08 39.21
CA VAL A 101 -0.76 6.70 38.83
C VAL A 101 -1.69 6.71 37.62
N TYR A 102 -2.65 7.63 37.58
CA TYR A 102 -3.54 7.81 36.43
C TYR A 102 -2.77 8.16 35.15
N MET A 103 -1.85 9.13 35.21
CA MET A 103 -1.01 9.47 34.06
C MET A 103 -0.10 8.31 33.62
N LEU A 104 0.47 7.57 34.57
CA LEU A 104 1.33 6.41 34.25
C LEU A 104 0.54 5.30 33.55
N ALA A 105 -0.70 5.04 34.00
CA ALA A 105 -1.60 4.07 33.39
C ALA A 105 -2.08 4.49 31.99
N MET A 106 -2.33 5.79 31.79
CA MET A 106 -2.80 6.32 30.50
C MET A 106 -1.68 6.42 29.46
N ARG A 107 -0.46 6.74 29.91
CA ARG A 107 0.71 6.97 29.03
C ARG A 107 1.28 5.68 28.42
N THR A 108 0.99 4.50 28.97
CA THR A 108 1.81 3.31 28.67
C THR A 108 1.11 2.14 27.97
N SER A 109 -0.22 2.10 27.78
CA SER A 109 -0.83 0.79 27.53
C SER A 109 -1.84 0.67 26.39
N ARG A 110 -2.68 1.65 26.08
CA ARG A 110 -3.84 1.37 25.21
C ARG A 110 -3.78 1.94 23.81
N ALA A 111 -3.45 3.23 23.66
CA ALA A 111 -3.39 3.84 22.34
C ALA A 111 -2.24 3.27 21.48
N GLU A 112 -1.08 3.04 22.10
CA GLU A 112 0.09 2.52 21.39
C GLU A 112 -0.03 1.04 21.06
N ALA A 113 -0.53 0.21 21.99
CA ALA A 113 -0.79 -1.20 21.74
C ALA A 113 -1.89 -1.43 20.69
N GLN A 114 -2.91 -0.56 20.64
CA GLN A 114 -3.93 -0.60 19.58
C GLN A 114 -3.34 -0.20 18.23
N ARG A 115 -2.49 0.83 18.18
CA ARG A 115 -1.85 1.24 16.92
C ARG A 115 -0.88 0.18 16.40
N PHE A 116 -0.04 -0.40 17.27
CA PHE A 116 0.85 -1.49 16.89
C PHE A 116 0.07 -2.78 16.55
N GLY A 117 -1.02 -3.06 17.26
CA GLY A 117 -1.91 -4.18 16.95
C GLY A 117 -2.59 -4.03 15.59
N ALA A 118 -3.05 -2.82 15.25
CA ALA A 118 -3.62 -2.49 13.95
C ALA A 118 -2.57 -2.66 12.84
N SER A 119 -1.37 -2.07 12.99
CA SER A 119 -0.27 -2.25 12.04
C SER A 119 0.13 -3.72 11.87
N ALA A 120 0.21 -4.48 12.97
CA ALA A 120 0.54 -5.90 12.93
C ALA A 120 -0.55 -6.74 12.25
N ARG A 121 -1.83 -6.38 12.42
CA ARG A 121 -2.97 -7.02 11.73
C ARG A 121 -2.91 -6.74 10.23
N THR A 122 -2.67 -5.48 9.83
CA THR A 122 -2.48 -5.11 8.42
C THR A 122 -1.30 -5.85 7.80
N MET A 123 -0.15 -5.92 8.49
CA MET A 123 1.01 -6.70 8.00
C MET A 123 0.71 -8.20 7.88
N ARG A 124 -0.06 -8.79 8.79
CA ARG A 124 -0.48 -10.21 8.69
C ARG A 124 -1.41 -10.46 7.50
N ILE A 125 -2.34 -9.55 7.24
CA ILE A 125 -3.22 -9.63 6.06
C ILE A 125 -2.40 -9.53 4.78
N GLU A 126 -1.47 -8.58 4.72
CA GLU A 126 -0.60 -8.37 3.55
C GLU A 126 0.32 -9.57 3.32
N ALA A 127 0.90 -10.15 4.39
CA ALA A 127 1.70 -11.37 4.30
C ALA A 127 0.88 -12.55 3.77
N ALA A 128 -0.37 -12.73 4.23
CA ALA A 128 -1.25 -13.78 3.73
C ALA A 128 -1.65 -13.57 2.25
N ASN A 129 -1.81 -12.32 1.82
CA ASN A 129 -2.03 -11.97 0.41
C ASN A 129 -0.81 -12.31 -0.45
N LEU A 130 0.39 -11.97 0.04
CA LEU A 130 1.64 -12.30 -0.63
C LEU A 130 1.84 -13.82 -0.72
N GLU A 131 1.62 -14.57 0.35
CA GLU A 131 1.70 -16.04 0.35
C GLU A 131 0.73 -16.67 -0.67
N ARG A 132 -0.51 -16.18 -0.74
CA ARG A 132 -1.49 -16.64 -1.75
C ARG A 132 -1.03 -16.32 -3.17
N THR A 133 -0.51 -15.12 -3.39
CA THR A 133 -0.02 -14.67 -4.71
C THR A 133 1.21 -15.46 -5.15
N VAL A 134 2.17 -15.65 -4.25
CA VAL A 134 3.38 -16.46 -4.49
C VAL A 134 2.99 -17.92 -4.74
N GLY A 135 2.08 -18.49 -3.95
CA GLY A 135 1.58 -19.84 -4.18
C GLY A 135 0.88 -20.01 -5.52
N ALA A 136 0.10 -19.01 -5.96
CA ALA A 136 -0.52 -19.01 -7.28
C ALA A 136 0.53 -18.90 -8.41
N LEU A 137 1.54 -18.04 -8.23
CA LEU A 137 2.64 -17.89 -9.19
C LEU A 137 3.46 -19.18 -9.30
N SER A 138 3.80 -19.82 -8.19
CA SER A 138 4.51 -21.10 -8.18
C SER A 138 3.74 -22.20 -8.92
N ARG A 139 2.41 -22.28 -8.72
CA ARG A 139 1.57 -23.22 -9.49
C ARG A 139 1.61 -22.93 -10.99
N ARG A 140 1.45 -21.67 -11.40
CA ARG A 140 1.54 -21.27 -12.81
C ARG A 140 2.92 -21.53 -13.42
N ILE A 141 4.00 -21.38 -12.66
CA ILE A 141 5.35 -21.70 -13.12
C ILE A 141 5.49 -23.20 -13.34
N GLU A 142 4.99 -24.03 -12.43
CA GLU A 142 5.03 -25.49 -12.58
C GLU A 142 4.19 -25.93 -13.78
N GLU A 143 2.97 -25.41 -13.94
CA GLU A 143 2.10 -25.66 -15.10
C GLU A 143 2.79 -25.28 -16.42
N ASN A 144 3.40 -24.09 -16.48
CA ASN A 144 4.16 -23.66 -17.67
C ASN A 144 5.38 -24.55 -17.93
N ARG A 145 6.07 -25.00 -16.88
CA ARG A 145 7.22 -25.89 -17.00
C ARG A 145 6.80 -27.25 -17.56
N THR A 146 5.67 -27.80 -17.10
CA THR A 146 5.11 -29.03 -17.64
C THR A 146 4.69 -28.85 -19.09
N ALA A 147 4.00 -27.76 -19.43
CA ALA A 147 3.59 -27.46 -20.80
C ALA A 147 4.80 -27.28 -21.75
N LEU A 148 5.88 -26.64 -21.29
CA LEU A 148 7.11 -26.49 -22.06
C LEU A 148 7.82 -27.84 -22.27
N ALA A 149 7.83 -28.72 -21.27
CA ALA A 149 8.37 -30.07 -21.41
C ALA A 149 7.57 -30.87 -22.45
N GLU A 150 6.24 -30.83 -22.38
CA GLU A 150 5.35 -31.48 -23.36
C GLU A 150 5.57 -30.93 -24.78
N GLN A 151 5.65 -29.60 -24.93
CA GLN A 151 5.97 -28.99 -26.23
C GLN A 151 7.34 -29.41 -26.76
N THR A 152 8.33 -29.52 -25.88
CA THR A 152 9.68 -29.97 -26.26
C THR A 152 9.65 -31.42 -26.73
N ASP A 153 8.93 -32.30 -26.04
CA ASP A 153 8.75 -33.71 -26.45
C ASP A 153 8.03 -33.81 -27.81
N ILE A 154 6.99 -33.01 -28.04
CA ILE A 154 6.32 -32.92 -29.33
C ILE A 154 7.29 -32.43 -30.41
N LEU A 155 8.11 -31.42 -30.13
CA LEU A 155 9.11 -30.89 -31.06
C LEU A 155 10.17 -31.94 -31.41
N ILE A 156 10.67 -32.69 -30.42
CA ILE A 156 11.63 -33.79 -30.61
C ILE A 156 10.99 -34.88 -31.48
N ALA A 157 9.76 -35.29 -31.17
CA ALA A 157 9.05 -36.29 -31.96
C ALA A 157 8.77 -35.82 -33.40
N MET A 158 8.50 -34.53 -33.61
CA MET A 158 8.39 -33.94 -34.94
C MET A 158 9.73 -33.93 -35.67
N GLY A 159 10.82 -33.57 -34.98
CA GLY A 159 12.18 -33.58 -35.50
C GLY A 159 12.62 -34.98 -35.92
N GLU A 160 12.34 -35.99 -35.12
CA GLU A 160 12.65 -37.38 -35.43
C GLU A 160 11.83 -37.90 -36.61
N ARG A 161 10.53 -37.57 -36.68
CA ARG A 161 9.69 -37.86 -37.85
C ARG A 161 10.19 -37.15 -39.11
N ALA A 162 10.64 -35.91 -39.01
CA ALA A 162 11.22 -35.18 -40.14
C ALA A 162 12.53 -35.84 -40.60
N ALA A 163 13.41 -36.18 -39.67
CA ALA A 163 14.68 -36.87 -39.95
C ALA A 163 14.44 -38.25 -40.59
N GLU A 164 13.42 -38.99 -40.15
CA GLU A 164 13.03 -40.27 -40.75
C GLU A 164 12.52 -40.09 -42.18
N ARG A 165 11.67 -39.09 -42.43
CA ARG A 165 11.21 -38.78 -43.79
C ARG A 165 12.35 -38.37 -44.71
N VAL A 166 13.33 -37.60 -44.21
CA VAL A 166 14.52 -37.22 -44.98
C VAL A 166 15.39 -38.43 -45.27
N ARG A 167 15.63 -39.32 -44.29
CA ARG A 167 16.36 -40.58 -44.51
C ARG A 167 15.65 -41.49 -45.52
N GLY A 168 14.33 -41.64 -45.41
CA GLY A 168 13.53 -42.41 -46.37
C GLY A 168 13.57 -41.82 -47.78
N ALA A 169 13.46 -40.50 -47.91
CA ALA A 169 13.59 -39.81 -49.20
C ALA A 169 15.00 -39.99 -49.81
N ALA A 170 16.05 -39.84 -49.01
CA ALA A 170 17.43 -40.07 -49.44
C ALA A 170 17.67 -41.53 -49.84
N GLY A 171 17.09 -42.49 -49.11
CA GLY A 171 17.11 -43.91 -49.44
C GLY A 171 16.47 -44.21 -50.80
N MET A 172 15.25 -43.71 -51.04
CA MET A 172 14.60 -43.85 -52.35
C MET A 172 15.40 -43.24 -53.50
N VAL A 173 16.03 -42.08 -53.28
CA VAL A 173 16.91 -41.46 -54.29
C VAL A 173 18.12 -42.35 -54.57
N GLY A 174 18.73 -42.92 -53.52
CA GLY A 174 19.86 -43.85 -53.66
C GLY A 174 19.48 -45.15 -54.37
N ASP A 175 18.32 -45.72 -54.06
CA ASP A 175 17.81 -46.94 -54.70
C ASP A 175 17.50 -46.69 -56.17
N ASN A 176 16.80 -45.60 -56.50
CA ASN A 176 16.55 -45.19 -57.88
C ASN A 176 17.86 -44.96 -58.65
N ALA A 177 18.88 -44.35 -58.03
CA ALA A 177 20.17 -44.15 -58.68
C ALA A 177 20.87 -45.49 -59.00
N ARG A 178 20.79 -46.48 -58.10
CA ARG A 178 21.33 -47.84 -58.36
C ARG A 178 20.53 -48.59 -59.43
N ASP A 179 19.20 -48.45 -59.43
CA ASP A 179 18.35 -49.06 -60.46
C ASP A 179 18.62 -48.45 -61.85
N ILE A 180 18.88 -47.14 -61.91
CA ILE A 180 19.30 -46.44 -63.13
C ILE A 180 20.68 -46.93 -63.58
N ASP A 181 21.66 -47.01 -62.69
CA ASP A 181 23.01 -47.53 -63.02
C ASP A 181 22.96 -48.98 -63.52
N GLY A 182 22.16 -49.82 -62.84
CA GLY A 182 21.88 -51.19 -63.27
C GLY A 182 21.23 -51.24 -64.65
N SER A 183 20.25 -50.37 -64.91
CA SER A 183 19.60 -50.25 -66.22
C SER A 183 20.57 -49.77 -67.30
N ILE A 184 21.49 -48.85 -66.99
CA ILE A 184 22.54 -48.38 -67.91
C ILE A 184 23.50 -49.51 -68.23
N ARG A 185 23.91 -50.31 -67.24
CA ARG A 185 24.80 -51.46 -67.47
C ARG A 185 24.12 -52.55 -68.29
N VAL A 186 22.87 -52.90 -67.97
CA VAL A 186 22.07 -53.85 -68.76
C VAL A 186 21.85 -53.32 -70.18
N PHE A 187 21.63 -52.02 -70.34
CA PHE A 187 21.51 -51.37 -71.64
C PHE A 187 22.83 -51.41 -72.42
N GLY A 188 23.97 -51.14 -71.76
CA GLY A 188 25.30 -51.24 -72.35
C GLY A 188 25.66 -52.66 -72.77
N GLU A 189 25.37 -53.66 -71.92
CA GLU A 189 25.52 -55.08 -72.26
C GLU A 189 24.57 -55.52 -73.38
N ALA A 190 23.34 -55.00 -73.40
CA ALA A 190 22.39 -55.25 -74.49
C ALA A 190 22.85 -54.60 -75.80
N MET A 191 23.49 -53.43 -75.75
CA MET A 191 24.08 -52.77 -76.92
C MET A 191 25.34 -53.49 -77.43
N ASP A 192 26.22 -53.94 -76.53
CA ASP A 192 27.41 -54.76 -76.89
C ASP A 192 26.99 -56.15 -77.42
N GLN A 193 25.95 -56.76 -76.84
CA GLN A 193 25.34 -57.96 -77.42
C GLN A 193 24.62 -57.68 -78.73
N ALA A 194 23.97 -56.52 -78.90
CA ALA A 194 23.35 -56.15 -80.16
C ALA A 194 24.42 -55.94 -81.24
N GLU A 195 25.55 -55.31 -80.93
CA GLU A 195 26.69 -55.14 -81.84
C GLU A 195 27.28 -56.50 -82.27
N LYS A 196 27.52 -57.40 -81.32
CA LYS A 196 27.97 -58.79 -81.60
C LYS A 196 26.92 -59.62 -82.34
N ARG A 197 25.63 -59.42 -82.05
CA ARG A 197 24.53 -60.06 -82.77
C ARG A 197 24.35 -59.46 -84.16
N PHE A 198 24.60 -58.17 -84.40
CA PHE A 198 24.61 -57.57 -85.73
C PHE A 198 25.73 -58.16 -86.61
N GLU A 199 26.89 -58.47 -86.03
CA GLU A 199 27.99 -59.18 -86.70
C GLU A 199 27.64 -60.66 -87.01
N ILE A 200 26.83 -61.31 -86.17
CA ILE A 200 26.37 -62.70 -86.35
C ILE A 200 25.09 -62.80 -87.23
N ILE A 201 24.22 -61.78 -87.21
CA ILE A 201 22.97 -61.67 -88.00
C ILE A 201 23.29 -61.40 -89.47
N LEU A 202 24.43 -60.77 -89.77
CA LEU A 202 24.99 -60.72 -91.14
C LEU A 202 25.40 -62.11 -91.66
N SER A 203 25.43 -63.15 -90.81
CA SER A 203 25.85 -64.52 -91.17
C SER A 203 24.74 -65.58 -91.04
N THR A 204 23.64 -65.32 -90.32
CA THR A 204 22.60 -66.34 -90.09
C THR A 204 21.17 -65.77 -90.10
N LEU A 205 20.65 -65.58 -91.31
CA LEU A 205 19.33 -65.03 -91.60
C LEU A 205 18.08 -65.88 -91.23
N PRO A 206 18.11 -67.19 -90.87
CA PRO A 206 16.89 -67.92 -90.53
C PRO A 206 16.52 -67.97 -89.03
N MET A 207 17.22 -67.26 -88.13
CA MET A 207 16.89 -67.24 -86.68
C MET A 207 16.18 -65.96 -86.19
N ALA A 208 15.75 -65.08 -87.10
CA ALA A 208 15.14 -63.78 -86.78
C ALA A 208 13.65 -63.84 -86.38
N HIS A 209 12.96 -64.97 -86.56
CA HIS A 209 11.50 -65.05 -86.38
C HIS A 209 11.07 -65.30 -84.92
N ASP A 210 11.79 -66.17 -84.21
CA ASP A 210 11.53 -66.45 -82.78
C ASP A 210 12.05 -65.31 -81.87
N GLU A 211 13.15 -64.66 -82.25
CA GLU A 211 13.72 -63.52 -81.49
C GLU A 211 12.83 -62.27 -81.55
N MET A 212 12.14 -62.02 -82.69
CA MET A 212 11.15 -60.96 -82.81
C MET A 212 9.91 -61.22 -81.93
N HIS A 213 9.48 -62.48 -81.75
CA HIS A 213 8.37 -62.80 -80.84
C HIS A 213 8.76 -62.58 -79.38
N GLY A 214 9.97 -62.96 -78.99
CA GLY A 214 10.50 -62.70 -77.64
C GLY A 214 10.71 -61.20 -77.36
N LEU A 215 11.15 -60.42 -78.35
CA LEU A 215 11.29 -58.97 -78.25
C LEU A 215 9.91 -58.30 -78.15
N ALA A 216 8.94 -58.73 -78.96
CA ALA A 216 7.57 -58.24 -78.91
C ALA A 216 6.94 -58.48 -77.52
N GLN A 217 7.09 -59.67 -76.93
CA GLN A 217 6.62 -59.95 -75.57
C GLN A 217 7.27 -59.07 -74.50
N ARG A 218 8.57 -58.77 -74.62
CA ARG A 218 9.26 -57.88 -73.67
C ARG A 218 8.83 -56.42 -73.82
N ILE A 219 8.61 -55.96 -75.05
CA ILE A 219 8.06 -54.63 -75.32
C ILE A 219 6.63 -54.52 -74.77
N ASP A 220 5.81 -55.57 -74.93
CA ASP A 220 4.45 -55.59 -74.42
C ASP A 220 4.43 -55.59 -72.88
N ALA A 221 5.28 -56.40 -72.25
CA ALA A 221 5.47 -56.39 -70.79
C ALA A 221 6.01 -55.05 -70.25
N ALA A 222 6.97 -54.43 -70.95
CA ALA A 222 7.50 -53.12 -70.60
C ALA A 222 6.44 -52.01 -70.81
N GLY A 223 5.62 -52.12 -71.86
CA GLY A 223 4.50 -51.22 -72.13
C GLY A 223 3.42 -51.31 -71.05
N LEU A 224 3.06 -52.52 -70.62
CA LEU A 224 2.15 -52.74 -69.49
C LEU A 224 2.71 -52.14 -68.20
N LEU A 225 3.98 -52.39 -67.86
CA LEU A 225 4.64 -51.80 -66.69
C LEU A 225 4.71 -50.27 -66.76
N ALA A 226 5.03 -49.69 -67.92
CA ALA A 226 5.04 -48.26 -68.13
C ALA A 226 3.64 -47.66 -67.98
N SER A 227 2.60 -48.31 -68.51
CA SER A 227 1.21 -47.88 -68.36
C SER A 227 0.76 -47.92 -66.89
N GLN A 228 1.17 -48.95 -66.14
CA GLN A 228 0.85 -49.09 -64.72
C GLN A 228 1.57 -48.03 -63.87
N ARG A 229 2.83 -47.72 -64.19
CA ARG A 229 3.60 -46.64 -63.57
C ARG A 229 2.98 -45.27 -63.89
N ALA A 230 2.55 -45.03 -65.12
CA ALA A 230 1.88 -43.81 -65.53
C ALA A 230 0.54 -43.62 -64.77
N ALA A 231 -0.27 -44.67 -64.64
CA ALA A 231 -1.51 -44.62 -63.86
C ALA A 231 -1.27 -44.36 -62.36
N SER A 232 -0.21 -44.94 -61.79
CA SER A 232 0.20 -44.65 -60.41
C SER A 232 0.66 -43.20 -60.23
N LEU A 233 1.42 -42.66 -61.18
CA LEU A 233 1.86 -41.26 -61.16
C LEU A 233 0.67 -40.31 -61.29
N ASP A 234 -0.28 -40.60 -62.17
CA ASP A 234 -1.51 -39.81 -62.35
C ASP A 234 -2.34 -39.73 -61.05
N THR A 235 -2.45 -40.86 -60.35
CA THR A 235 -3.08 -40.94 -59.02
C THR A 235 -2.34 -40.07 -58.00
N GLN A 236 -1.01 -40.13 -57.98
CA GLN A 236 -0.18 -39.34 -57.06
C GLN A 236 -0.25 -37.84 -57.34
N ILE A 237 -0.23 -37.43 -58.62
CA ILE A 237 -0.37 -36.03 -59.03
C ILE A 237 -1.75 -35.50 -58.63
N THR A 238 -2.81 -36.29 -58.84
CA THR A 238 -4.17 -35.93 -58.42
C THR A 238 -4.26 -35.75 -56.90
N ALA A 239 -3.66 -36.67 -56.13
CA ALA A 239 -3.58 -36.57 -54.67
C ALA A 239 -2.76 -35.35 -54.20
N LEU A 240 -1.67 -35.02 -54.90
CA LEU A 240 -0.86 -33.84 -54.62
C LEU A 240 -1.61 -32.55 -54.93
N ALA A 241 -2.33 -32.48 -56.04
CA ALA A 241 -3.17 -31.34 -56.39
C ALA A 241 -4.29 -31.12 -55.36
N GLN A 242 -4.89 -32.20 -54.85
CA GLN A 242 -5.88 -32.12 -53.78
C GLN A 242 -5.28 -31.59 -52.48
N ARG A 243 -4.12 -32.13 -52.05
CA ARG A 243 -3.39 -31.61 -50.88
C ARG A 243 -2.95 -30.16 -51.05
N GLY A 244 -2.60 -29.75 -52.26
CA GLY A 244 -2.28 -28.36 -52.59
C GLY A 244 -3.47 -27.44 -52.35
N ARG A 245 -4.67 -27.83 -52.81
CA ARG A 245 -5.91 -27.08 -52.53
C ARG A 245 -6.23 -27.00 -51.03
N GLU A 246 -6.11 -28.12 -50.30
CA GLU A 246 -6.32 -28.13 -48.85
C GLU A 246 -5.32 -27.22 -48.12
N ALA A 247 -4.06 -27.21 -48.53
CA ALA A 247 -3.05 -26.32 -47.97
C ALA A 247 -3.37 -24.84 -48.25
N ASP A 248 -3.81 -24.50 -49.46
CA ASP A 248 -4.25 -23.15 -49.83
C ASP A 248 -5.47 -22.70 -49.02
N ASP A 249 -6.45 -23.57 -48.80
CA ASP A 249 -7.62 -23.28 -47.97
C ASP A 249 -7.24 -23.02 -46.51
N ILE A 250 -6.32 -23.82 -45.96
CA ILE A 250 -5.80 -23.63 -44.60
C ILE A 250 -5.01 -22.32 -44.51
N ALA A 251 -4.13 -22.04 -45.47
CA ALA A 251 -3.33 -20.82 -45.52
C ALA A 251 -4.20 -19.57 -45.67
N GLY A 252 -5.20 -19.63 -46.56
CA GLY A 252 -6.21 -18.58 -46.74
C GLY A 252 -7.01 -18.35 -45.47
N GLY A 253 -7.49 -19.41 -44.81
CA GLY A 253 -8.18 -19.32 -43.53
C GLY A 253 -7.32 -18.72 -42.41
N ALA A 254 -6.03 -19.10 -42.34
CA ALA A 254 -5.08 -18.53 -41.39
C ALA A 254 -4.82 -17.04 -41.67
N ALA A 255 -4.65 -16.66 -42.93
CA ALA A 255 -4.49 -15.27 -43.34
C ALA A 255 -5.72 -14.43 -43.00
N GLN A 256 -6.94 -14.96 -43.24
CA GLN A 256 -8.19 -14.29 -42.86
C GLN A 256 -8.28 -14.05 -41.34
N ARG A 257 -7.91 -15.06 -40.54
CA ARG A 257 -7.91 -14.95 -39.07
C ARG A 257 -6.87 -13.94 -38.58
N LEU A 258 -5.68 -13.92 -39.18
CA LEU A 258 -4.65 -12.92 -38.87
C LEU A 258 -5.11 -11.51 -39.22
N ALA A 259 -5.68 -11.30 -40.41
CA ALA A 259 -6.24 -10.01 -40.81
C ALA A 259 -7.33 -9.54 -39.83
N ALA A 260 -8.25 -10.43 -39.45
CA ALA A 260 -9.27 -10.13 -38.46
C ALA A 260 -8.67 -9.81 -37.08
N HIS A 261 -7.59 -10.48 -36.70
CA HIS A 261 -6.93 -10.21 -35.42
C HIS A 261 -6.20 -8.86 -35.42
N ILE A 262 -5.52 -8.51 -36.51
CA ILE A 262 -4.86 -7.21 -36.71
C ILE A 262 -5.92 -6.09 -36.65
N ALA A 263 -7.03 -6.23 -37.37
CA ALA A 263 -8.11 -5.24 -37.33
C ALA A 263 -8.69 -5.06 -35.92
N ARG A 264 -8.86 -6.15 -35.15
CA ARG A 264 -9.26 -6.04 -33.73
C ARG A 264 -8.21 -5.37 -32.88
N MET A 265 -6.92 -5.65 -33.09
CA MET A 265 -5.84 -5.01 -32.35
C MET A 265 -5.76 -3.51 -32.66
N GLU A 266 -5.95 -3.11 -33.90
CA GLU A 266 -5.98 -1.71 -34.32
C GLU A 266 -7.15 -0.96 -33.66
N ALA A 267 -8.36 -1.52 -33.73
CA ALA A 267 -9.53 -0.94 -33.05
C ALA A 267 -9.35 -0.85 -31.52
N THR A 268 -8.74 -1.88 -30.92
CA THR A 268 -8.45 -1.88 -29.47
C THR A 268 -7.39 -0.83 -29.14
N SER A 269 -6.37 -0.67 -29.98
CA SER A 269 -5.29 0.31 -29.82
C SER A 269 -5.80 1.74 -29.97
N GLU A 270 -6.69 2.00 -30.92
CA GLU A 270 -7.37 3.29 -31.10
C GLU A 270 -8.23 3.63 -29.88
N THR A 271 -9.02 2.65 -29.40
CA THR A 271 -9.84 2.81 -28.18
C THR A 271 -8.97 3.07 -26.94
N ALA A 272 -7.87 2.33 -26.80
CA ALA A 272 -6.92 2.53 -25.70
C ALA A 272 -6.26 3.91 -25.78
N SER A 273 -5.90 4.38 -26.97
CA SER A 273 -5.30 5.69 -27.18
C SER A 273 -6.27 6.81 -26.82
N ALA A 274 -7.51 6.74 -27.32
CA ALA A 274 -8.57 7.69 -26.96
C ALA A 274 -8.83 7.71 -25.44
N ARG A 275 -8.82 6.55 -24.79
CA ARG A 275 -8.96 6.46 -23.33
C ARG A 275 -7.77 7.07 -22.59
N LEU A 276 -6.54 6.87 -23.06
CA LEU A 276 -5.35 7.49 -22.47
C LEU A 276 -5.35 9.00 -22.63
N GLU A 277 -5.76 9.52 -23.79
CA GLU A 277 -5.94 10.96 -24.00
C GLU A 277 -7.00 11.54 -23.06
N ALA A 278 -8.14 10.87 -22.93
CA ALA A 278 -9.20 11.29 -22.00
C ALA A 278 -8.73 11.28 -20.54
N VAL A 279 -8.04 10.22 -20.10
CA VAL A 279 -7.48 10.14 -18.74
C VAL A 279 -6.42 11.21 -18.52
N THR A 280 -5.58 11.48 -19.52
CA THR A 280 -4.56 12.54 -19.42
C THR A 280 -5.20 13.91 -19.30
N GLY A 281 -6.22 14.22 -20.10
CA GLY A 281 -6.98 15.46 -20.00
C GLY A 281 -7.65 15.62 -18.62
N GLN A 282 -8.34 14.57 -18.16
CA GLN A 282 -8.97 14.58 -16.84
C GLN A 282 -7.95 14.75 -15.70
N MET A 283 -6.76 14.14 -15.81
CA MET A 283 -5.70 14.28 -14.82
C MET A 283 -5.16 15.71 -14.79
N SER A 284 -4.98 16.35 -15.96
CA SER A 284 -4.61 17.76 -16.04
C SER A 284 -5.64 18.66 -15.38
N ASP A 285 -6.93 18.46 -15.67
CA ASP A 285 -8.01 19.24 -15.08
C ASP A 285 -8.10 19.07 -13.55
N GLU A 286 -7.92 17.85 -13.03
CA GLU A 286 -7.91 17.60 -11.58
C GLU A 286 -6.69 18.23 -10.90
N VAL A 287 -5.51 18.16 -11.53
CA VAL A 287 -4.30 18.81 -11.03
C VAL A 287 -4.48 20.33 -10.97
N ASP A 288 -5.02 20.93 -12.03
CA ASP A 288 -5.30 22.37 -12.05
C ASP A 288 -6.31 22.76 -10.97
N ASN A 289 -7.36 21.95 -10.75
CA ASN A 289 -8.33 22.16 -9.66
C ASN A 289 -7.69 22.02 -8.27
N VAL A 290 -6.77 21.08 -8.07
CA VAL A 290 -6.01 20.96 -6.81
C VAL A 290 -5.11 22.17 -6.60
N LEU A 291 -4.42 22.63 -7.63
CA LEU A 291 -3.56 23.82 -7.57
C LEU A 291 -4.37 25.09 -7.27
N ASP A 292 -5.53 25.26 -7.90
CA ASP A 292 -6.40 26.42 -7.65
C ASP A 292 -6.99 26.39 -6.22
N ARG A 293 -7.45 25.21 -5.74
CA ARG A 293 -7.88 25.03 -4.35
C ARG A 293 -6.74 25.33 -3.36
N ALA A 294 -5.52 24.89 -3.66
CA ALA A 294 -4.36 25.16 -2.82
C ALA A 294 -4.01 26.65 -2.80
N ALA A 295 -4.02 27.33 -3.95
CA ALA A 295 -3.80 28.77 -4.04
C ALA A 295 -4.84 29.54 -3.22
N ASN A 296 -6.12 29.20 -3.38
CA ASN A 296 -7.22 29.80 -2.62
C ASN A 296 -7.07 29.56 -1.10
N ALA A 297 -6.71 28.34 -0.68
CA ALA A 297 -6.48 28.02 0.72
C ALA A 297 -5.30 28.82 1.32
N VAL A 298 -4.22 28.99 0.56
CA VAL A 298 -3.05 29.78 0.97
C VAL A 298 -3.41 31.27 1.10
N ASP A 299 -4.15 31.82 0.15
CA ASP A 299 -4.60 33.21 0.21
C ASP A 299 -5.53 33.46 1.39
N GLU A 300 -6.43 32.51 1.70
CA GLU A 300 -7.30 32.60 2.87
C GLU A 300 -6.52 32.50 4.18
N ALA A 301 -5.53 31.60 4.25
CA ALA A 301 -4.62 31.52 5.38
C ALA A 301 -3.84 32.83 5.57
N ARG A 302 -3.38 33.46 4.49
CA ARG A 302 -2.68 34.75 4.52
C ARG A 302 -3.58 35.87 5.04
N LYS A 303 -4.84 35.94 4.62
CA LYS A 303 -5.84 36.90 5.15
C LYS A 303 -6.14 36.65 6.63
N GLY A 304 -6.28 35.38 7.02
CA GLY A 304 -6.46 34.98 8.41
C GLY A 304 -5.30 35.44 9.29
N ILE A 305 -4.06 35.24 8.84
CA ILE A 305 -2.84 35.69 9.53
C ILE A 305 -2.82 37.22 9.65
N ALA A 306 -3.16 37.97 8.60
CA ALA A 306 -3.21 39.43 8.66
C ALA A 306 -4.23 39.92 9.70
N THR A 307 -5.43 39.33 9.70
CA THR A 307 -6.51 39.66 10.64
C THR A 307 -6.12 39.31 12.09
N GLN A 308 -5.49 38.16 12.30
CA GLN A 308 -4.95 37.78 13.61
C GLN A 308 -3.84 38.74 14.06
N GLY A 309 -2.98 39.18 13.14
CA GLY A 309 -1.94 40.17 13.41
C GLY A 309 -2.52 41.50 13.89
N GLU A 310 -3.56 42.01 13.22
CA GLU A 310 -4.28 43.22 13.64
C GLU A 310 -4.90 43.05 15.03
N ALA A 311 -5.53 41.90 15.30
CA ALA A 311 -6.10 41.61 16.62
C ALA A 311 -5.02 41.56 17.72
N ILE A 312 -3.86 40.97 17.45
CA ILE A 312 -2.73 40.92 18.39
C ILE A 312 -2.19 42.33 18.67
N LEU A 313 -2.05 43.18 17.65
CA LEU A 313 -1.63 44.57 17.83
C LEU A 313 -2.63 45.36 18.68
N ALA A 314 -3.93 45.21 18.42
CA ALA A 314 -4.97 45.85 19.22
C ALA A 314 -4.97 45.36 20.68
N MET A 315 -4.78 44.07 20.90
CA MET A 315 -4.63 43.51 22.25
C MET A 315 -3.37 44.04 22.95
N LEU A 316 -2.26 44.19 22.24
CA LEU A 316 -1.02 44.73 22.79
C LEU A 316 -1.19 46.19 23.19
N GLU A 317 -1.81 47.01 22.34
CA GLU A 317 -2.12 48.41 22.63
C GLU A 317 -3.04 48.55 23.85
N ALA A 318 -4.08 47.71 23.94
CA ALA A 318 -4.98 47.67 25.09
C ALA A 318 -4.23 47.29 26.38
N ASN A 319 -3.33 46.31 26.31
CA ASN A 319 -2.54 45.87 27.45
C ASN A 319 -1.51 46.93 27.88
N GLN A 320 -0.86 47.60 26.92
CA GLN A 320 0.04 48.71 27.19
C GLN A 320 -0.71 49.88 27.86
N ALA A 321 -1.90 50.23 27.37
CA ALA A 321 -2.74 51.24 28.01
C ALA A 321 -3.20 50.83 29.43
N ALA A 322 -3.50 49.55 29.65
CA ALA A 322 -3.84 49.03 30.98
C ALA A 322 -2.64 49.09 31.95
N LEU A 323 -1.44 48.71 31.48
CA LEU A 323 -0.21 48.80 32.24
C LEU A 323 0.16 50.25 32.58
N ASP A 324 0.00 51.19 31.64
CA ASP A 324 0.26 52.61 31.89
C ASP A 324 -0.69 53.19 32.95
N ARG A 325 -1.98 52.82 32.92
CA ARG A 325 -2.94 53.21 33.96
C ARG A 325 -2.57 52.59 35.31
N ALA A 326 -2.33 51.27 35.35
CA ALA A 326 -1.93 50.60 36.58
C ALA A 326 -0.62 51.17 37.17
N GLY A 327 0.31 51.58 36.30
CA GLY A 327 1.54 52.28 36.68
C GLY A 327 1.25 53.62 37.33
N LYS A 328 0.42 54.46 36.71
CA LYS A 328 -0.01 55.76 37.27
C LYS A 328 -0.72 55.58 38.62
N ASP A 329 -1.70 54.69 38.68
CA ASP A 329 -2.46 54.41 39.91
C ASP A 329 -1.53 53.93 41.04
N SER A 330 -0.55 53.08 40.72
CA SER A 330 0.47 52.62 41.67
C SER A 330 1.37 53.76 42.16
N THR A 331 1.80 54.66 41.26
CA THR A 331 2.59 55.84 41.65
C THR A 331 1.80 56.82 42.52
N GLU A 332 0.51 57.01 42.24
CA GLU A 332 -0.36 57.87 43.04
C GLU A 332 -0.60 57.28 44.44
N ALA A 333 -0.90 55.97 44.52
CA ALA A 333 -1.01 55.26 45.79
C ALA A 333 0.29 55.27 46.61
N LEU A 334 1.45 55.18 45.95
CA LEU A 334 2.75 55.32 46.61
C LEU A 334 2.97 56.74 47.14
N ALA A 335 2.63 57.77 46.36
CA ALA A 335 2.73 59.16 46.79
C ALA A 335 1.83 59.46 48.00
N GLU A 336 0.58 58.97 47.99
CA GLU A 336 -0.36 59.10 49.11
C GLU A 336 0.16 58.41 50.37
N ARG A 337 0.73 57.19 50.23
CA ARG A 337 1.37 56.49 51.35
C ARG A 337 2.57 57.25 51.89
N ILE A 338 3.42 57.81 51.04
CA ILE A 338 4.57 58.63 51.45
C ILE A 338 4.10 59.87 52.21
N ALA A 339 3.10 60.58 51.70
CA ALA A 339 2.52 61.75 52.38
C ALA A 339 1.94 61.39 53.76
N THR A 340 1.24 60.25 53.86
CA THR A 340 0.73 59.73 55.14
C THR A 340 1.86 59.41 56.11
N ILE A 341 2.97 58.82 55.62
CA ILE A 341 4.17 58.54 56.42
C ILE A 341 4.83 59.85 56.88
N GLU A 342 4.96 60.86 56.01
CA GLU A 342 5.50 62.18 56.35
C GLU A 342 4.66 62.87 57.44
N GLU A 343 3.32 62.82 57.34
CA GLU A 343 2.43 63.36 58.37
C GLU A 343 2.58 62.64 59.71
N ALA A 344 2.68 61.29 59.68
CA ALA A 344 2.93 60.50 60.88
C ALA A 344 4.29 60.84 61.52
N ILE A 345 5.34 61.01 60.71
CA ILE A 345 6.67 61.44 61.18
C ILE A 345 6.60 62.84 61.80
N ALA A 346 5.93 63.80 61.15
CA ALA A 346 5.77 65.16 61.67
C ALA A 346 5.01 65.17 63.01
N ARG A 347 3.96 64.36 63.14
CA ARG A 347 3.20 64.19 64.38
C ARG A 347 4.02 63.57 65.50
N ILE A 348 4.84 62.56 65.20
CA ILE A 348 5.80 61.98 66.14
C ILE A 348 6.82 63.03 66.57
N GLY A 349 7.36 63.81 65.63
CA GLY A 349 8.29 64.90 65.90
C GLY A 349 7.70 65.98 66.82
N ALA A 350 6.45 66.40 66.57
CA ALA A 350 5.75 67.36 67.42
C ALA A 350 5.51 66.82 68.85
N ARG A 351 5.07 65.56 68.98
CA ARG A 351 4.92 64.92 70.31
C ARG A 351 6.25 64.77 71.03
N LEU A 352 7.32 64.42 70.32
CA LEU A 352 8.64 64.31 70.91
C LEU A 352 9.15 65.66 71.40
N GLY A 353 8.90 66.75 70.65
CA GLY A 353 9.19 68.11 71.07
C GLY A 353 8.38 68.55 72.29
N GLU A 354 7.10 68.18 72.36
CA GLU A 354 6.26 68.47 73.54
C GLU A 354 6.70 67.68 74.77
N GLU A 355 7.00 66.38 74.64
CA GLU A 355 7.54 65.55 75.72
C GLU A 355 8.92 66.04 76.17
N GLN A 356 9.79 66.46 75.24
CA GLN A 356 11.06 67.08 75.58
C GLN A 356 10.86 68.38 76.37
N GLY A 357 9.92 69.25 75.95
CA GLY A 357 9.57 70.47 76.68
C GLY A 357 8.98 70.20 78.07
N ARG A 358 8.14 69.15 78.23
CA ARG A 358 7.67 68.69 79.55
C ARG A 358 8.83 68.18 80.40
N GLY A 359 9.73 67.41 79.79
CA GLY A 359 10.96 66.93 80.43
C GLY A 359 11.81 68.09 80.95
N ASP A 360 12.10 69.08 80.12
CA ASP A 360 12.86 70.28 80.49
C ASP A 360 12.16 71.09 81.59
N ALA A 361 10.83 71.25 81.52
CA ALA A 361 10.05 71.94 82.55
C ALA A 361 10.06 71.17 83.89
N LEU A 362 9.98 69.84 83.88
CA LEU A 362 10.12 69.01 85.08
C LEU A 362 11.54 69.07 85.64
N PHE A 363 12.57 69.04 84.79
CA PHE A 363 13.97 69.21 85.22
C PHE A 363 14.21 70.59 85.85
N ALA A 364 13.70 71.66 85.22
CA ALA A 364 13.77 73.02 85.77
C ALA A 364 12.98 73.14 87.08
N GLY A 365 11.80 72.53 87.17
CA GLY A 365 11.00 72.45 88.39
C GLY A 365 11.70 71.67 89.51
N LEU A 366 12.37 70.57 89.19
CA LEU A 366 13.17 69.79 90.13
C LEU A 366 14.39 70.58 90.61
N SER A 367 15.12 71.24 89.71
CA SER A 367 16.23 72.15 90.04
C SER A 367 15.76 73.30 90.94
N GLY A 368 14.67 73.98 90.59
CA GLY A 368 14.13 75.06 91.41
C GLY A 368 13.56 74.58 92.76
N GLY A 369 12.99 73.37 92.80
CA GLY A 369 12.56 72.71 94.02
C GLY A 369 13.73 72.34 94.93
N VAL A 370 14.83 71.82 94.37
CA VAL A 370 16.08 71.57 95.07
C VAL A 370 16.68 72.87 95.61
N ASP A 371 16.72 73.95 94.83
CA ASP A 371 17.20 75.27 95.29
C ASP A 371 16.32 75.87 96.39
N ARG A 372 15.01 75.56 96.39
CA ARG A 372 14.09 75.99 97.46
C ARG A 372 14.29 75.15 98.72
N LEU A 373 14.43 73.83 98.59
CA LEU A 373 14.77 72.92 99.69
C LEU A 373 16.11 73.29 100.34
N ASP A 374 17.12 73.62 99.53
CA ASP A 374 18.42 74.08 100.02
C ASP A 374 18.30 75.40 100.80
N ARG A 375 17.52 76.37 100.29
CA ARG A 375 17.23 77.63 101.01
C ARG A 375 16.42 77.41 102.28
N GLU A 376 15.41 76.56 102.28
CA GLU A 376 14.65 76.22 103.51
C GLU A 376 15.55 75.54 104.53
N LEU A 377 16.42 74.62 104.11
CA LEU A 377 17.41 74.01 104.99
C LEU A 377 18.39 75.05 105.55
N GLN A 378 18.85 76.00 104.75
CA GLN A 378 19.69 77.11 105.23
C GLN A 378 18.94 78.03 106.21
N VAL A 379 17.66 78.33 105.97
CA VAL A 379 16.82 79.12 106.90
C VAL A 379 16.56 78.34 108.19
N LEU A 380 16.30 77.03 108.11
CA LEU A 380 16.14 76.17 109.29
C LEU A 380 17.45 76.06 110.07
N HIS A 381 18.59 76.01 109.37
CA HIS A 381 19.92 76.03 109.97
C HIS A 381 20.20 77.37 110.66
N ALA A 382 19.82 78.50 110.04
CA ALA A 382 19.93 79.84 110.64
C ALA A 382 18.99 80.01 111.85
N ALA A 383 17.75 79.53 111.76
CA ALA A 383 16.78 79.55 112.86
C ALA A 383 17.14 78.59 114.01
N GLY A 384 17.91 77.54 113.71
CA GLY A 384 18.48 76.62 114.69
C GLY A 384 19.68 77.21 115.43
N MET A 385 20.51 78.01 114.77
CA MET A 385 21.66 78.68 115.41
C MET A 385 21.25 79.85 116.33
N ASP A 386 20.05 80.42 116.17
CA ASP A 386 19.56 81.52 117.03
C ASP A 386 18.90 81.02 118.34
N ARG A 387 18.96 79.71 118.63
CA ARG A 387 18.34 79.08 119.80
C ARG A 387 19.30 78.31 120.72
N THR A 388 20.60 78.47 120.57
CA THR A 388 21.65 78.01 121.50
C THR A 388 22.78 79.01 121.53
#